data_AF-E7S0F5-F1
#
_entry.id   AF-E7S0F5-F1
#
_cell.length_a   1.000
_cell.length_b   1.000
_cell.length_c   1.000
_cell.angle_alpha   90.00
_cell.angle_beta   90.00
_cell.angle_gamma   90.00
#
_symmetry.space_group_name_H-M   'P 1'
#
loop_
_entity.id
_entity.type
_entity.pdbx_description
1 polymer ?
#
loop_
_entity_poly.entity_id
_entity_poly.type
_entity_poly.pdbx_seq_one_letter_code
_entity_poly.pdbx_strand_id
1 'polypeptide(L)'
;MNLITEGWLKGVSSKGGRETISPLDITGNWIDIAEPRPDFRGAIYQFLIGLLQLSIAPEDEDEWKELYQDPPSRDDLAEAFCTYQSAFDLEAEGPAFMQDLLLLKTAGLKLNQNSVRSLLIDAGSRSNLYFSVHQEDFVLCESCLAKALFTLQINSPTGGGEREHHSEVVGL
;
A
#
# COMPACT_ATOMS: atom_id res chain seq x y z
N MET A 1 -6.65 10.39 1.05
CA MET A 1 -7.24 9.03 1.05
C MET A 1 -6.83 8.26 2.30
N ASN A 2 -7.78 7.62 2.99
CA ASN A 2 -7.53 6.61 4.02
C ASN A 2 -7.57 5.20 3.43
N LEU A 3 -6.49 4.44 3.59
CA LEU A 3 -6.34 3.13 2.96
C LEU A 3 -7.22 2.02 3.56
N ILE A 4 -7.89 2.25 4.69
CA ILE A 4 -8.82 1.28 5.30
C ILE A 4 -10.26 1.52 4.84
N THR A 5 -10.71 2.76 4.91
CA THR A 5 -12.14 3.08 4.74
C THR A 5 -12.51 3.41 3.30
N GLU A 6 -11.55 3.88 2.49
CA GLU A 6 -11.81 4.27 1.11
C GLU A 6 -11.51 3.15 0.10
N GLY A 7 -12.25 3.14 -1.01
CA GLY A 7 -12.10 2.14 -2.05
C GLY A 7 -10.95 2.46 -3.00
N TRP A 8 -9.84 1.73 -2.89
CA TRP A 8 -8.65 1.89 -3.73
C TRP A 8 -8.18 0.58 -4.41
N LEU A 9 -8.78 -0.54 -4.02
CA LEU A 9 -8.56 -1.86 -4.61
C LEU A 9 -9.59 -2.16 -5.69
N LYS A 10 -9.28 -3.13 -6.55
CA LYS A 10 -10.20 -3.65 -7.55
C LYS A 10 -10.46 -5.14 -7.31
N GLY A 11 -11.57 -5.48 -6.67
CA GLY A 11 -11.99 -6.86 -6.48
C GLY A 11 -12.47 -7.48 -7.79
N VAL A 12 -12.16 -8.75 -8.01
CA VAL A 12 -12.66 -9.56 -9.13
C VAL A 12 -13.61 -10.60 -8.58
N SER A 13 -14.86 -10.59 -9.03
CA SER A 13 -15.83 -11.62 -8.65
C SER A 13 -15.68 -12.88 -9.50
N SER A 14 -16.21 -14.00 -9.02
CA SER A 14 -16.26 -15.28 -9.76
C SER A 14 -16.98 -15.17 -11.12
N LYS A 15 -17.80 -14.13 -11.32
CA LYS A 15 -18.49 -13.83 -12.58
C LYS A 15 -17.67 -12.95 -13.52
N GLY A 16 -16.43 -12.61 -13.15
CA GLY A 16 -15.54 -11.72 -13.92
C GLY A 16 -15.84 -10.22 -13.76
N GLY A 17 -16.80 -9.86 -12.90
CA GLY A 17 -17.09 -8.47 -12.57
C GLY A 17 -15.94 -7.83 -11.80
N ARG A 18 -15.72 -6.53 -12.01
CA ARG A 18 -14.68 -5.76 -11.32
C ARG A 18 -15.30 -4.59 -10.59
N GLU A 19 -15.03 -4.49 -9.30
CA GLU A 19 -15.60 -3.46 -8.45
C GLU A 19 -14.51 -2.78 -7.62
N THR A 20 -14.70 -1.50 -7.33
CA THR A 20 -13.84 -0.80 -6.37
C THR A 20 -14.20 -1.26 -4.98
N ILE A 21 -13.21 -1.71 -4.22
CA ILE A 21 -13.40 -2.21 -2.85
C ILE A 21 -12.39 -1.56 -1.91
N SER A 22 -12.72 -1.45 -0.62
CA SER A 22 -11.75 -1.11 0.43
C SER A 22 -11.31 -2.37 1.19
N PRO A 23 -10.32 -2.29 2.09
CA PRO A 23 -10.02 -3.39 3.01
C PRO A 23 -11.20 -3.88 3.84
N LEU A 24 -12.24 -3.06 4.05
CA LEU A 24 -13.46 -3.47 4.76
C LEU A 24 -14.35 -4.42 3.93
N ASP A 25 -14.11 -4.52 2.63
CA ASP A 25 -14.90 -5.34 1.70
C ASP A 25 -14.26 -6.70 1.38
N ILE A 26 -13.07 -6.99 1.91
CA ILE A 26 -12.23 -8.11 1.46
C ILE A 26 -12.85 -9.50 1.71
N THR A 27 -13.77 -9.60 2.66
CA THR A 27 -14.53 -10.82 2.96
C THR A 27 -15.76 -11.02 2.05
N GLY A 28 -15.98 -10.12 1.10
CA GLY A 28 -16.98 -10.27 0.05
C GLY A 28 -16.67 -11.41 -0.93
N ASN A 29 -17.54 -11.59 -1.93
CA ASN A 29 -17.41 -12.68 -2.92
C ASN A 29 -16.38 -12.34 -4.02
N TRP A 30 -15.12 -12.24 -3.61
CA TRP A 30 -13.97 -11.94 -4.46
C TRP A 30 -13.10 -13.19 -4.63
N ILE A 31 -12.66 -13.42 -5.86
CA ILE A 31 -11.68 -14.48 -6.16
C ILE A 31 -10.27 -13.93 -6.33
N ASP A 32 -10.15 -12.61 -6.53
CA ASP A 32 -8.88 -11.97 -6.85
C ASP A 32 -8.90 -10.44 -6.66
N ILE A 33 -7.72 -9.83 -6.67
CA ILE A 33 -7.49 -8.40 -6.86
C ILE A 33 -6.93 -8.16 -8.27
N ALA A 34 -7.62 -7.32 -9.04
CA ALA A 34 -7.19 -6.88 -10.35
C ALA A 34 -6.14 -5.77 -10.23
N GLU A 35 -4.88 -6.11 -10.46
CA GLU A 35 -3.78 -5.16 -10.53
C GLU A 35 -2.89 -5.48 -11.75
N PRO A 36 -2.70 -4.54 -12.69
CA PRO A 36 -1.87 -4.77 -13.89
C PRO A 36 -0.42 -5.13 -13.59
N ARG A 37 0.12 -4.64 -12.47
CA ARG A 37 1.50 -4.83 -12.04
C ARG A 37 1.61 -6.01 -11.06
N PRO A 38 2.33 -7.11 -11.40
CA PRO A 38 2.45 -8.26 -10.51
C PRO A 38 3.10 -7.94 -9.15
N ASP A 39 4.07 -7.01 -9.13
CA ASP A 39 4.72 -6.55 -7.91
C ASP A 39 3.75 -5.80 -6.98
N PHE A 40 2.89 -4.94 -7.56
CA PHE A 40 1.83 -4.28 -6.80
C PHE A 40 0.80 -5.28 -6.30
N ARG A 41 0.42 -6.26 -7.13
CA ARG A 41 -0.53 -7.30 -6.72
C ARG A 41 0.00 -8.11 -5.53
N GLY A 42 1.26 -8.54 -5.59
CA GLY A 42 1.92 -9.25 -4.49
C GLY A 42 1.99 -8.41 -3.22
N ALA A 43 2.38 -7.15 -3.36
CA ALA A 43 2.46 -6.22 -2.23
C ALA A 43 1.08 -5.91 -1.62
N ILE A 44 0.01 -5.84 -2.42
CA ILE A 44 -1.36 -5.68 -1.92
C ILE A 44 -1.75 -6.89 -1.06
N TYR A 45 -1.44 -8.13 -1.47
CA TYR A 45 -1.73 -9.29 -0.63
C TYR A 45 -0.94 -9.24 0.68
N GLN A 46 0.36 -8.91 0.62
CA GLN A 46 1.17 -8.75 1.82
C GLN A 46 0.61 -7.68 2.76
N PHE A 47 0.17 -6.55 2.21
CA PHE A 47 -0.49 -5.47 2.94
C PHE A 47 -1.78 -5.96 3.62
N LEU A 48 -2.67 -6.64 2.90
CA LEU A 48 -3.94 -7.12 3.43
C LEU A 48 -3.74 -8.21 4.50
N ILE A 49 -2.80 -9.12 4.27
CA ILE A 49 -2.40 -10.14 5.26
C ILE A 49 -1.85 -9.46 6.51
N GLY A 50 -0.96 -8.47 6.35
CA GLY A 50 -0.38 -7.72 7.47
C GLY A 50 -1.44 -6.95 8.26
N LEU A 51 -2.42 -6.36 7.58
CA LEU A 51 -3.53 -5.66 8.23
C LEU A 51 -4.40 -6.61 9.05
N LEU A 52 -4.81 -7.75 8.48
CA LEU A 52 -5.56 -8.78 9.20
C LEU A 52 -4.76 -9.35 10.39
N GLN A 53 -3.47 -9.63 10.18
CA GLN A 53 -2.58 -10.12 11.24
C GLN A 53 -2.38 -9.10 12.37
N LEU A 54 -2.48 -7.79 12.07
CA LEU A 54 -2.35 -6.74 13.07
C LEU A 54 -3.61 -6.60 13.93
N SER A 55 -4.80 -6.80 13.34
CA SER A 55 -6.07 -6.47 13.99
C SER A 55 -6.92 -7.68 14.42
N ILE A 56 -6.81 -8.81 13.71
CA ILE A 56 -7.59 -10.04 13.90
C ILE A 56 -6.63 -11.23 13.77
N ALA A 57 -5.58 -11.23 14.61
CA ALA A 57 -4.67 -12.36 14.69
C ALA A 57 -5.37 -13.53 15.37
N PRO A 58 -5.52 -14.70 14.71
CA PRO A 58 -6.04 -15.88 15.39
C PRO A 58 -5.03 -16.36 16.44
N GLU A 59 -5.53 -16.82 17.58
CA GLU A 59 -4.76 -17.39 18.67
C GLU A 59 -4.17 -18.76 18.30
N ASP A 60 -4.91 -19.54 17.49
CA ASP A 60 -4.52 -20.87 17.05
C ASP A 60 -5.10 -21.28 15.67
N GLU A 61 -4.82 -22.51 15.27
CA GLU A 61 -5.27 -23.07 13.99
C GLU A 61 -6.79 -23.26 13.92
N ASP A 62 -7.44 -23.49 15.06
CA ASP A 62 -8.87 -23.74 15.11
C ASP A 62 -9.64 -22.42 14.95
N GLU A 63 -9.23 -21.35 15.63
CA GLU A 63 -9.78 -20.00 15.39
C GLU A 63 -9.53 -19.53 13.95
N TRP A 64 -8.35 -19.81 13.38
CA TRP A 64 -8.09 -19.52 11.97
C TRP A 64 -9.08 -20.24 11.03
N LYS A 65 -9.40 -21.51 11.30
CA LYS A 65 -10.39 -22.27 10.50
C LYS A 65 -11.78 -21.69 10.64
N GLU A 66 -12.17 -21.25 11.84
CA GLU A 66 -13.45 -20.61 12.10
C GLU A 66 -13.58 -19.32 11.29
N LEU A 67 -12.59 -18.41 11.38
CA LEU A 67 -12.55 -17.17 10.60
C LEU A 67 -12.51 -17.41 9.08
N TYR A 68 -11.91 -18.52 8.63
CA TYR A 68 -11.91 -18.88 7.21
C TYR A 68 -13.28 -19.39 6.73
N GLN A 69 -14.01 -20.12 7.59
CA GLN A 69 -15.34 -20.67 7.26
C GLN A 69 -16.46 -19.65 7.42
N ASP A 70 -16.38 -18.79 8.42
CA ASP A 70 -17.30 -17.69 8.71
C ASP A 70 -16.51 -16.38 8.80
N PRO A 71 -16.21 -15.76 7.64
CA PRO A 71 -15.42 -14.54 7.59
C PRO A 71 -16.08 -13.37 8.32
N PRO A 72 -15.29 -12.48 8.96
CA PRO A 72 -15.83 -11.30 9.63
C PRO A 72 -16.63 -10.42 8.67
N SER A 73 -17.72 -9.86 9.17
CA SER A 73 -18.53 -8.93 8.41
C SER A 73 -17.77 -7.62 8.18
N ARG A 74 -18.30 -6.78 7.28
CA ARG A 74 -17.76 -5.43 7.06
C ARG A 74 -17.70 -4.61 8.35
N ASP A 75 -18.69 -4.75 9.22
CA ASP A 75 -18.78 -4.01 10.48
C ASP A 75 -17.76 -4.55 11.50
N ASP A 76 -17.56 -5.87 11.57
CA ASP A 76 -16.53 -6.49 12.41
C ASP A 76 -15.12 -6.04 11.99
N LEU A 77 -14.86 -5.98 10.68
CA LEU A 77 -13.60 -5.45 10.13
C LEU A 77 -13.44 -3.97 10.47
N ALA A 78 -14.51 -3.17 10.39
CA ALA A 78 -14.45 -1.75 10.72
C ALA A 78 -14.11 -1.53 12.19
N GLU A 79 -14.71 -2.32 13.09
CA GLU A 79 -14.39 -2.29 14.52
C GLU A 79 -12.93 -2.70 14.77
N ALA A 80 -12.47 -3.81 14.20
CA ALA A 80 -11.11 -4.31 14.37
C ALA A 80 -10.04 -3.33 13.84
N PHE A 81 -10.31 -2.66 12.72
CA PHE A 81 -9.36 -1.73 12.12
C PHE A 81 -9.37 -0.32 12.74
N CYS A 82 -10.42 0.04 13.48
CA CYS A 82 -10.65 1.40 14.00
C CYS A 82 -9.45 1.98 14.75
N THR A 83 -8.80 1.18 15.61
CA THR A 83 -7.64 1.60 16.41
C THR A 83 -6.44 2.04 15.57
N TYR A 84 -6.31 1.52 14.35
CA TYR A 84 -5.16 1.77 13.49
C TYR A 84 -5.45 2.78 12.38
N GLN A 85 -6.71 3.18 12.18
CA GLN A 85 -7.16 3.92 11.01
C GLN A 85 -6.32 5.18 10.72
N SER A 86 -5.93 5.93 11.75
CA SER A 86 -5.13 7.16 11.62
C SER A 86 -3.72 6.92 11.07
N ALA A 87 -3.17 5.71 11.19
CA ALA A 87 -1.88 5.35 10.62
C ALA A 87 -1.95 5.06 9.12
N PHE A 88 -3.16 4.92 8.56
CA PHE A 88 -3.43 4.56 7.16
C PHE A 88 -3.90 5.76 6.30
N ASP A 89 -3.79 6.97 6.82
CA ASP A 89 -3.98 8.20 6.07
C ASP A 89 -2.77 8.48 5.18
N LEU A 90 -2.97 8.55 3.86
CA LEU A 90 -1.89 8.84 2.91
C LEU A 90 -1.42 10.30 2.99
N GLU A 91 -2.33 11.20 3.34
CA GLU A 91 -2.10 12.62 3.56
C GLU A 91 -2.59 12.98 4.96
N ALA A 92 -1.68 13.44 5.82
CA ALA A 92 -1.98 13.83 7.19
C ALA A 92 -1.12 15.03 7.60
N GLU A 93 -1.61 15.85 8.55
CA GLU A 93 -0.81 16.94 9.13
C GLU A 93 0.36 16.40 9.99
N GLY A 94 0.22 15.17 10.51
CA GLY A 94 1.19 14.44 11.32
C GLY A 94 1.92 13.34 10.55
N PRO A 95 2.27 12.20 11.20
CA PRO A 95 2.78 11.03 10.50
C PRO A 95 1.74 10.53 9.48
N ALA A 96 2.18 10.34 8.24
CA ALA A 96 1.36 9.78 7.17
C ALA A 96 1.79 8.35 6.88
N PHE A 97 0.89 7.57 6.27
CA PHE A 97 1.09 6.15 6.00
C PHE A 97 2.42 5.91 5.27
N MET A 98 3.33 5.20 5.95
CA MET A 98 4.66 4.83 5.47
C MET A 98 5.54 5.98 4.93
N GLN A 99 5.34 7.20 5.46
CA GLN A 99 6.10 8.40 5.11
C GLN A 99 6.71 9.04 6.36
N ASP A 100 8.00 9.39 6.31
CA ASP A 100 8.70 10.00 7.44
C ASP A 100 8.92 11.51 7.27
N LEU A 101 7.85 12.27 7.45
CA LEU A 101 7.86 13.74 7.40
C LEU A 101 8.54 14.38 8.63
N LEU A 102 8.64 13.64 9.74
CA LEU A 102 9.26 14.15 10.97
C LEU A 102 10.77 14.21 10.82
N LEU A 103 11.40 13.20 10.23
CA LEU A 103 12.86 13.13 10.03
C LEU A 103 13.40 14.30 9.21
N LEU A 104 12.64 14.79 8.23
CA LEU A 104 13.00 16.01 7.47
C LEU A 104 13.01 17.26 8.34
N LYS A 105 11.99 17.41 9.20
CA LYS A 105 11.81 18.57 10.06
C LYS A 105 12.83 18.61 11.21
N THR A 106 13.16 17.46 11.79
CA THR A 106 14.06 17.37 12.96
C THR A 106 15.52 17.13 12.61
N ALA A 107 15.84 16.38 11.55
CA ALA A 107 17.23 16.08 11.19
C ALA A 107 17.85 17.10 10.21
N GLY A 108 17.10 18.11 9.77
CA GLY A 108 17.59 19.14 8.85
C GLY A 108 18.06 18.57 7.50
N LEU A 109 17.52 17.41 7.12
CA LEU A 109 17.82 16.78 5.85
C LEU A 109 17.31 17.66 4.71
N LYS A 110 18.10 17.74 3.64
CA LYS A 110 17.65 18.38 2.41
C LYS A 110 16.64 17.46 1.74
N LEU A 111 15.49 18.02 1.41
CA LEU A 111 14.49 17.36 0.57
C LEU A 111 15.17 16.98 -0.76
N ASN A 112 15.37 15.69 -0.98
CA ASN A 112 15.74 15.20 -2.31
C ASN A 112 14.45 15.16 -3.12
N GLN A 113 14.32 16.08 -4.07
CA GLN A 113 13.22 16.07 -5.04
C GLN A 113 13.43 14.92 -6.02
N ASN A 114 13.19 13.70 -5.55
CA ASN A 114 13.18 12.52 -6.40
C ASN A 114 11.86 12.51 -7.19
N SER A 115 11.94 12.09 -8.46
CA SER A 115 10.74 11.86 -9.25
C SER A 115 9.89 10.78 -8.59
N VAL A 116 8.55 10.92 -8.62
CA VAL A 116 7.61 9.90 -8.12
C VAL A 116 7.81 8.53 -8.78
N ARG A 117 8.47 8.51 -9.94
CA ARG A 117 8.92 7.30 -10.64
C ARG A 117 9.90 6.45 -9.82
N SER A 118 10.68 7.05 -8.91
CA SER A 118 11.63 6.32 -8.07
C SER A 118 10.95 5.34 -7.11
N LEU A 119 9.65 5.48 -6.85
CA LEU A 119 8.88 4.50 -6.09
C LEU A 119 8.60 3.21 -6.87
N LEU A 120 8.69 3.26 -8.20
CA LEU A 120 8.44 2.09 -9.01
C LEU A 120 9.69 1.22 -9.02
N ILE A 121 9.60 0.05 -8.38
CA ILE A 121 10.60 -1.01 -8.52
C ILE A 121 10.83 -1.25 -10.03
N ASP A 122 12.10 -1.40 -10.38
CA ASP A 122 12.66 -1.49 -11.73
C ASP A 122 12.53 -0.23 -12.60
N ALA A 123 11.38 0.46 -12.66
CA ALA A 123 11.24 1.63 -13.53
C ALA A 123 12.00 2.88 -13.03
N GLY A 124 12.32 2.92 -11.74
CA GLY A 124 13.10 3.99 -11.11
C GLY A 124 14.59 3.66 -10.89
N SER A 125 15.07 2.47 -11.29
CA SER A 125 16.46 2.07 -11.04
C SER A 125 17.44 2.82 -11.97
N ARG A 126 18.63 3.15 -11.46
CA ARG A 126 19.65 3.92 -12.22
C ARG A 126 20.04 3.25 -13.54
N SER A 127 20.03 1.92 -13.60
CA SER A 127 20.32 1.15 -14.82
C SER A 127 19.21 1.27 -15.86
N ASN A 128 17.94 1.31 -15.45
CA ASN A 128 16.80 1.34 -16.36
C ASN A 128 16.49 2.75 -16.89
N LEU A 129 16.83 3.79 -16.12
CA LEU A 129 16.77 5.19 -16.56
C LEU A 129 17.78 5.53 -17.67
N TYR A 130 18.86 4.74 -17.82
CA TYR A 130 19.92 5.01 -18.78
C TYR A 130 19.54 4.65 -20.23
N PHE A 131 18.68 3.63 -20.40
CA PHE A 131 18.31 3.10 -21.72
C PHE A 131 16.86 3.42 -22.10
N SER A 132 16.06 3.92 -21.17
CA SER A 132 14.65 4.20 -21.39
C SER A 132 14.42 5.71 -21.38
N VAL A 133 14.04 6.27 -22.53
CA VAL A 133 13.58 7.66 -22.59
C VAL A 133 12.23 7.75 -21.89
N HIS A 134 12.12 8.61 -20.90
CA HIS A 134 10.89 8.83 -20.14
C HIS A 134 10.40 10.27 -20.30
N GLN A 135 9.08 10.45 -20.25
CA GLN A 135 8.51 11.79 -20.13
C GLN A 135 8.91 12.40 -18.80
N GLU A 136 9.27 13.68 -18.81
CA GLU A 136 9.62 14.43 -17.58
C GLU A 136 8.41 14.57 -16.63
N ASP A 137 7.18 14.55 -17.17
CA ASP A 137 5.93 14.74 -16.41
C ASP A 137 5.26 13.43 -15.96
N PHE A 138 6.03 12.52 -15.35
CA PHE A 138 5.46 11.28 -14.82
C PHE A 138 4.66 11.55 -13.54
N VAL A 139 3.36 11.26 -13.57
CA VAL A 139 2.44 11.40 -12.43
C VAL A 139 1.82 10.06 -12.04
N LEU A 140 1.56 9.87 -10.75
CA LEU A 140 0.82 8.72 -10.23
C LEU A 140 -0.53 9.19 -9.72
N CYS A 141 -1.57 8.38 -9.93
CA CYS A 141 -2.83 8.56 -9.22
C CYS A 141 -2.62 8.34 -7.71
N GLU A 142 -3.48 8.88 -6.86
CA GLU A 142 -3.33 8.78 -5.39
C GLU A 142 -3.26 7.32 -4.90
N SER A 143 -4.13 6.43 -5.40
CA SER A 143 -4.06 5.00 -5.09
C SER A 143 -2.86 4.29 -5.72
N CYS A 144 -2.38 4.78 -6.87
CA CYS A 144 -1.16 4.29 -7.52
C CYS A 144 0.07 4.65 -6.70
N LEU A 145 0.08 5.85 -6.11
CA LEU A 145 1.12 6.35 -5.22
C LEU A 145 1.20 5.48 -3.96
N ALA A 146 0.07 5.23 -3.30
CA ALA A 146 0.02 4.34 -2.13
C ALA A 146 0.60 2.96 -2.45
N LYS A 147 0.15 2.35 -3.57
CA LYS A 147 0.66 1.06 -4.05
C LYS A 147 2.16 1.07 -4.26
N ALA A 148 2.66 2.07 -4.97
CA ALA A 148 4.09 2.21 -5.23
C ALA A 148 4.88 2.36 -3.92
N LEU A 149 4.39 3.18 -2.99
CA LEU A 149 5.02 3.44 -1.71
C LEU A 149 5.18 2.16 -0.88
N PHE A 150 4.10 1.46 -0.55
CA PHE A 150 4.22 0.26 0.28
C PHE A 150 4.92 -0.89 -0.48
N THR A 151 4.77 -0.97 -1.81
CA THR A 151 5.49 -1.99 -2.60
C THR A 151 7.00 -1.78 -2.47
N LEU A 152 7.46 -0.54 -2.60
CA LEU A 152 8.88 -0.21 -2.43
C LEU A 152 9.35 -0.54 -1.01
N GLN A 153 8.60 -0.12 0.01
CA GLN A 153 8.99 -0.32 1.41
C GLN A 153 9.05 -1.81 1.81
N ILE A 154 8.17 -2.65 1.27
CA ILE A 154 8.10 -4.08 1.63
C ILE A 154 9.08 -4.92 0.80
N ASN A 155 9.22 -4.63 -0.50
CA ASN A 155 9.85 -5.55 -1.45
C ASN A 155 11.13 -5.02 -2.11
N SER A 156 11.53 -3.77 -1.89
CA SER A 156 12.76 -3.24 -2.49
C SER A 156 14.02 -3.80 -1.79
N PRO A 157 14.99 -4.39 -2.52
CA PRO A 157 16.22 -4.97 -1.96
C PRO A 157 17.04 -4.01 -1.09
N THR A 158 16.94 -2.70 -1.37
CA THR A 158 17.66 -1.62 -0.67
C THR A 158 16.74 -0.60 -0.02
N GLY A 159 15.42 -0.84 0.08
CA GLY A 159 14.48 0.11 0.70
C GLY A 159 14.58 1.55 0.17
N GLY A 160 14.68 1.75 -1.15
CA GLY A 160 14.85 3.09 -1.74
C GLY A 160 16.30 3.53 -2.03
N GLY A 161 17.32 2.72 -1.73
CA GLY A 161 18.69 2.89 -2.25
C GLY A 161 19.78 2.99 -1.17
N GLU A 162 20.98 2.51 -1.52
CA GLU A 162 22.17 2.46 -0.66
C GLU A 162 22.54 3.86 -0.11
N ARG A 163 22.52 3.96 1.24
CA ARG A 163 22.55 5.15 2.11
C ARG A 163 21.16 5.68 2.42
N GLU A 164 20.64 5.26 3.58
CA GLU A 164 19.64 5.96 4.41
C GLU A 164 18.81 7.01 3.65
N HIS A 165 17.99 6.56 2.72
CA HIS A 165 17.03 7.40 2.03
C HIS A 165 15.66 6.83 2.32
N HIS A 166 15.02 7.42 3.32
CA HIS A 166 13.61 7.22 3.63
C HIS A 166 12.80 7.60 2.39
N SER A 167 12.08 6.65 1.81
CA SER A 167 11.30 6.90 0.60
C SER A 167 10.24 7.97 0.88
N GLU A 168 10.35 9.09 0.18
CA GLU A 168 9.41 10.20 0.23
C GLU A 168 8.97 10.50 -1.20
N VAL A 169 7.67 10.67 -1.41
CA VAL A 169 7.12 11.17 -2.66
C VAL A 169 6.14 12.28 -2.38
N VAL A 170 6.48 13.44 -2.92
CA VAL A 170 5.61 14.62 -2.95
C VAL A 170 4.71 14.50 -4.18
N GLY A 171 3.40 14.33 -3.94
CA GLY A 171 2.36 14.64 -4.92
C GLY A 171 2.15 16.16 -4.96
N LEU A 172 1.98 16.71 -6.17
CA LEU A 172 1.74 18.14 -6.45
C LEU A 172 0.44 18.65 -5.83
#